data_AF-A0A0N0P3A8-F1
#
_entry.id   AF-A0A0N0P3A8-F1
#
_cell.length_a   1.000
_cell.length_b   1.000
_cell.length_c   1.000
_cell.angle_alpha   90.00
_cell.angle_beta   90.00
_cell.angle_gamma   90.00
#
_symmetry.space_group_name_H-M   'P 1'
#
loop_
_entity.id
_entity.type
_entity.pdbx_description
1 polymer ?
#
loop_
_entity_poly.entity_id
_entity_poly.type
_entity_poly.pdbx_seq_one_letter_code
_entity_poly.pdbx_strand_id
1 'polypeptide(L)'
;MATLNSRVGLDVYFISFHDDSLPGTSITDHKNPTSFVLTTGGFPQEVIVQTRASSAKISRVSLTLNDAKDFLLEKCCSETPNNFEVMAERTLARSLVPTTGTSGAGKTGGTQTEVFDIDPDGAGRDIRFLRLTILSGYSDFVAVHSIDAWGEESQQRIAVLQSKPEIVM
;
A
#
# COMPACT_ATOMS: atom_id res chain seq x y z
N MET A 1 9.33 -10.57 24.59
CA MET A 1 10.10 -10.45 23.34
C MET A 1 9.57 -9.22 22.63
N ALA A 2 10.40 -8.20 22.40
CA ALA A 2 9.98 -7.04 21.61
C ALA A 2 9.78 -7.50 20.17
N THR A 3 8.52 -7.56 19.74
CA THR A 3 8.09 -7.75 18.36
C THR A 3 8.85 -6.74 17.49
N LEU A 4 9.81 -7.19 16.67
CA LEU A 4 10.49 -6.30 15.75
C LEU A 4 9.44 -5.82 14.75
N ASN A 5 9.11 -4.53 14.78
CA ASN A 5 8.19 -3.94 13.82
C ASN A 5 8.92 -3.74 12.48
N SER A 6 9.07 -4.83 11.73
CA SER A 6 9.72 -4.85 10.41
C SER A 6 8.76 -4.39 9.33
N ARG A 7 9.30 -3.87 8.23
CA ARG A 7 8.51 -3.55 7.04
C ARG A 7 8.03 -4.85 6.39
N VAL A 8 6.74 -4.92 6.08
CA VAL A 8 6.13 -6.05 5.36
C VAL A 8 6.40 -5.88 3.87
N GLY A 9 6.81 -6.95 3.20
CA GLY A 9 7.01 -6.96 1.75
C GLY A 9 5.67 -6.96 1.03
N LEU A 10 5.45 -5.96 0.18
CA LEU A 10 4.25 -5.83 -0.64
C LEU A 10 4.63 -5.85 -2.13
N ASP A 11 3.80 -6.54 -2.92
CA ASP A 11 3.85 -6.50 -4.38
C ASP A 11 2.51 -6.04 -4.94
N VAL A 12 2.53 -5.28 -6.03
CA VAL A 12 1.30 -4.84 -6.71
C VAL A 12 0.64 -6.04 -7.38
N TYR A 13 -0.57 -6.37 -6.95
CA TYR A 13 -1.37 -7.45 -7.52
C TYR A 13 -2.26 -6.94 -8.66
N PHE A 14 -2.89 -5.79 -8.47
CA PHE A 14 -3.76 -5.15 -9.45
C PHE A 14 -3.70 -3.64 -9.32
N ILE A 15 -3.82 -2.96 -10.46
CA ILE A 15 -3.94 -1.51 -10.53
C ILE A 15 -4.87 -1.16 -11.70
N SER A 16 -5.83 -0.26 -11.49
CA SER A 16 -6.82 0.09 -12.50
C SER A 16 -6.35 1.15 -13.51
N PHE A 17 -5.12 1.65 -13.34
CA PHE A 17 -4.50 2.66 -14.18
C PHE A 17 -3.03 2.30 -14.45
N HIS A 18 -2.50 2.73 -15.58
CA HIS A 18 -1.15 2.37 -16.01
C HIS A 18 -0.51 3.51 -16.80
N ASP A 19 0.76 3.76 -16.49
CA ASP A 19 1.68 4.58 -17.26
C ASP A 19 2.96 3.75 -17.54
N ASP A 20 3.38 3.67 -18.80
CA ASP A 20 4.58 2.93 -19.22
C ASP A 20 5.87 3.54 -18.65
N SER A 21 5.87 4.85 -18.40
CA SER A 21 7.01 5.58 -17.87
C SER A 21 7.11 5.50 -16.34
N LEU A 22 5.99 5.21 -15.67
CA LEU A 22 5.85 5.15 -14.21
C LEU A 22 5.10 3.85 -13.84
N PRO A 23 5.81 2.70 -13.79
CA PRO A 23 5.17 1.41 -13.55
C PRO A 23 4.54 1.36 -12.15
N GLY A 24 3.39 0.68 -12.03
CA GLY A 24 2.65 0.48 -10.78
C GLY A 24 3.51 -0.01 -9.61
N THR A 25 4.52 -0.83 -9.91
CA THR A 25 5.46 -1.39 -8.93
C THR A 25 6.25 -0.35 -8.15
N SER A 26 6.36 0.89 -8.65
CA SER A 26 7.03 1.98 -7.95
C SER A 26 6.37 2.33 -6.61
N ILE A 27 5.06 2.09 -6.46
CA ILE A 27 4.30 2.39 -5.23
C ILE A 27 4.80 1.59 -4.02
N THR A 28 5.39 0.42 -4.26
CA THR A 28 5.93 -0.47 -3.21
C THR A 28 7.46 -0.49 -3.18
N ASP A 29 8.13 0.29 -4.05
CA ASP A 29 9.60 0.40 -4.08
C ASP A 29 10.11 1.50 -3.15
N HIS A 30 10.42 1.12 -1.92
CA HIS A 30 11.01 2.00 -0.91
C HIS A 30 12.42 2.51 -1.26
N LYS A 31 13.11 1.95 -2.26
CA LYS A 31 14.46 2.41 -2.64
C LYS A 31 14.41 3.67 -3.50
N ASN A 32 13.28 3.95 -4.14
CA ASN A 32 13.08 5.11 -5.02
C ASN A 32 11.92 5.99 -4.53
N PRO A 33 12.09 6.72 -3.41
CA PRO A 33 11.01 7.48 -2.76
C PRO A 33 10.50 8.68 -3.55
N THR A 34 11.16 9.04 -4.65
CA THR A 34 10.74 10.15 -5.54
C THR A 34 9.82 9.69 -6.66
N SER A 35 9.58 8.38 -6.82
CA SER A 35 8.66 7.86 -7.82
C SER A 35 7.21 7.98 -7.36
N PHE A 36 6.31 8.15 -8.31
CA PHE A 36 4.86 8.13 -8.11
C PHE A 36 4.21 7.52 -9.34
N VAL A 37 2.97 7.10 -9.20
CA VAL A 37 2.11 6.76 -10.33
C VAL A 37 0.92 7.70 -10.35
N LEU A 38 0.46 8.04 -11.55
CA LEU A 38 -0.65 8.95 -11.74
C LEU A 38 -1.89 8.16 -12.16
N THR A 39 -3.02 8.39 -11.49
CA THR A 39 -4.30 7.86 -11.95
C THR A 39 -4.65 8.44 -13.32
N THR A 40 -5.42 7.71 -14.12
CA THR A 40 -5.95 8.21 -15.42
C THR A 40 -7.22 9.07 -15.29
N GLY A 41 -7.63 9.39 -14.06
CA GLY A 41 -8.88 10.09 -13.74
C GLY A 41 -10.10 9.17 -13.76
N GLY A 42 -11.31 9.72 -13.81
CA GLY A 42 -12.54 8.92 -13.84
C GLY A 42 -12.69 7.99 -12.64
N PHE A 43 -12.74 8.56 -11.43
CA PHE A 43 -12.86 7.80 -10.17
C PHE A 43 -14.15 6.96 -10.11
N PRO A 44 -14.15 5.81 -9.40
CA PRO A 44 -13.10 5.32 -8.53
C PRO A 44 -11.93 4.64 -9.26
N GLN A 45 -10.74 4.71 -8.66
CA GLN A 45 -9.52 4.02 -9.11
C GLN A 45 -8.96 3.20 -7.95
N GLU A 46 -8.41 2.01 -8.21
CA GLU A 46 -7.97 1.09 -7.17
C GLU A 46 -6.56 0.53 -7.39
N VAL A 47 -5.88 0.30 -6.27
CA VAL A 47 -4.60 -0.40 -6.18
C VAL A 47 -4.77 -1.52 -5.17
N ILE A 48 -4.52 -2.76 -5.58
CA ILE A 48 -4.48 -3.92 -4.71
C ILE A 48 -3.02 -4.36 -4.58
N VAL A 49 -2.53 -4.42 -3.35
CA VAL A 49 -1.20 -4.95 -3.03
C VAL A 49 -1.34 -6.23 -2.23
N GLN A 50 -0.45 -7.18 -2.48
CA GLN A 50 -0.40 -8.48 -1.81
C GLN A 50 0.85 -8.57 -0.94
N THR A 51 0.73 -9.20 0.24
CA THR A 51 1.90 -9.57 1.06
C THR A 51 2.76 -10.62 0.35
N ARG A 52 4.08 -10.49 0.39
CA ARG A 52 5.01 -11.49 -0.16
C ARG A 52 4.98 -12.81 0.60
N ALA A 53 4.78 -12.75 1.92
CA ALA A 53 4.47 -13.90 2.74
C ALA A 53 3.02 -14.36 2.53
N SER A 54 2.68 -15.58 2.98
CA SER A 54 1.30 -16.10 2.86
C SER A 54 0.26 -15.22 3.57
N SER A 55 0.63 -14.59 4.69
CA SER A 55 -0.12 -13.53 5.36
C SER A 55 0.83 -12.70 6.22
N ALA A 56 0.36 -11.57 6.75
CA ALA A 56 1.07 -10.76 7.72
C ALA A 56 0.15 -10.30 8.87
N LYS A 57 0.73 -10.14 10.05
CA LYS A 57 0.17 -9.37 11.15
C LYS A 57 0.62 -7.91 11.02
N ILE A 58 -0.20 -7.07 10.41
CA ILE A 58 0.14 -5.67 10.13
C ILE A 58 -0.21 -4.82 11.35
N SER A 59 0.76 -4.07 11.86
CA SER A 59 0.58 -3.12 12.97
C SER A 59 0.46 -1.68 12.50
N ARG A 60 0.91 -1.38 11.27
CA ARG A 60 0.86 -0.04 10.70
C ARG A 60 0.75 -0.08 9.18
N VAL A 61 -0.06 0.80 8.62
CA VAL A 61 -0.09 1.13 7.18
C VAL A 61 0.18 2.61 7.00
N SER A 62 0.99 2.99 6.01
CA SER A 62 1.21 4.38 5.61
C SER A 62 0.89 4.53 4.13
N LEU A 63 0.09 5.53 3.80
CA LEU A 63 -0.28 5.89 2.44
C LEU A 63 0.25 7.28 2.16
N THR A 64 0.98 7.45 1.05
CA THR A 64 1.41 8.79 0.59
C THR A 64 0.77 9.08 -0.76
N LEU A 65 -0.07 10.10 -0.79
CA LEU A 65 -0.88 10.50 -1.94
C LEU A 65 -0.62 11.97 -2.29
N ASN A 66 -1.11 12.41 -3.45
CA ASN A 66 -1.14 13.81 -3.85
C ASN A 66 -2.49 14.14 -4.48
N ASP A 67 -3.07 15.23 -4.03
CA ASP A 67 -4.35 15.76 -4.51
C ASP A 67 -5.54 14.79 -4.36
N ALA A 68 -5.39 13.75 -3.55
CA ALA A 68 -6.48 12.86 -3.15
C ALA A 68 -7.44 13.61 -2.22
N LYS A 69 -8.74 13.36 -2.40
CA LYS A 69 -9.78 13.91 -1.53
C LYS A 69 -10.41 12.79 -0.72
N ASP A 70 -11.15 11.87 -1.33
CA ASP A 70 -11.82 10.78 -0.62
C ASP A 70 -11.20 9.43 -1.00
N PHE A 71 -10.88 8.59 -0.02
CA PHE A 71 -10.40 7.23 -0.26
C PHE A 71 -10.84 6.23 0.81
N LEU A 72 -10.79 4.94 0.43
CA LEU A 72 -10.98 3.78 1.28
C LEU A 72 -9.69 2.96 1.35
N LEU A 73 -9.37 2.50 2.55
CA LEU A 73 -8.39 1.47 2.80
C LEU A 73 -9.11 0.23 3.32
N GLU A 74 -8.90 -0.88 2.64
CA GLU A 74 -9.54 -2.16 2.94
C GLU A 74 -8.50 -3.27 3.04
N LYS A 75 -8.85 -4.35 3.74
CA LYS A 75 -8.04 -5.57 3.84
C LYS A 75 -8.79 -6.78 3.32
N CYS A 76 -8.05 -7.79 2.87
CA CYS A 76 -8.57 -9.13 2.64
C CYS A 76 -7.63 -10.16 3.30
N CYS A 77 -8.23 -11.11 4.01
CA CYS A 77 -7.52 -12.21 4.68
C CYS A 77 -7.65 -13.55 3.91
N SER A 78 -8.51 -13.59 2.89
CA SER A 78 -8.73 -14.76 2.03
C SER A 78 -7.56 -14.98 1.06
N GLU A 79 -7.42 -16.20 0.54
CA GLU A 79 -6.34 -16.55 -0.40
C GLU A 79 -6.44 -15.82 -1.74
N THR A 80 -7.62 -15.33 -2.08
CA THR A 80 -7.90 -14.51 -3.27
C THR A 80 -8.50 -13.17 -2.88
N PRO A 81 -8.27 -12.08 -3.64
CA PRO A 81 -8.76 -10.74 -3.31
C PRO A 81 -10.25 -10.57 -3.67
N ASN A 82 -11.14 -11.25 -2.95
CA ASN A 82 -12.58 -11.26 -3.24
C ASN A 82 -13.47 -10.74 -2.11
N ASN A 83 -12.98 -10.72 -0.86
CA ASN A 83 -13.75 -10.29 0.30
C ASN A 83 -12.97 -9.23 1.08
N PHE A 84 -13.22 -7.97 0.73
CA PHE A 84 -12.55 -6.82 1.35
C PHE A 84 -13.38 -6.26 2.50
N GLU A 85 -12.71 -6.01 3.62
CA GLU A 85 -13.27 -5.36 4.81
C GLU A 85 -12.67 -3.96 4.96
N VAL A 86 -13.52 -2.95 5.17
CA VAL A 86 -13.11 -1.56 5.36
C VAL A 86 -12.33 -1.41 6.66
N MET A 87 -11.09 -0.95 6.55
CA MET A 87 -10.24 -0.58 7.68
C MET A 87 -10.36 0.91 7.98
N ALA A 88 -10.41 1.74 6.94
CA ALA A 88 -10.54 3.18 7.07
C ALA A 88 -11.21 3.81 5.85
N GLU A 89 -11.99 4.85 6.12
CA GLU A 89 -12.48 5.81 5.14
C GLU A 89 -11.97 7.20 5.56
N ARG A 90 -11.41 7.96 4.62
CA ARG A 90 -10.82 9.26 4.92
C ARG A 90 -11.15 10.28 3.83
N THR A 91 -11.41 11.50 4.30
CA THR A 91 -11.42 12.71 3.49
C THR A 91 -10.21 13.54 3.85
N LEU A 92 -9.29 13.73 2.91
CA LEU A 92 -8.06 14.48 3.08
C LEU A 92 -8.26 15.96 2.76
N ALA A 93 -7.62 16.82 3.54
CA ALA A 93 -7.48 18.22 3.18
C ALA A 93 -6.51 18.36 2.01
N ARG A 94 -6.82 19.24 1.05
CA ARG A 94 -5.91 19.52 -0.08
C ARG A 94 -4.59 20.07 0.45
N SER A 95 -3.47 19.43 0.10
CA SER A 95 -2.15 19.86 0.55
C SER A 95 -1.64 21.02 -0.30
N LEU A 96 -1.26 22.11 0.37
CA LEU A 96 -0.75 23.35 -0.24
C LEU A 96 0.75 23.42 0.01
N VAL A 97 1.57 23.56 -1.04
CA VAL A 97 3.00 23.86 -0.88
C VAL A 97 3.18 25.36 -0.69
N PRO A 98 3.84 25.83 0.38
CA PRO A 98 4.29 27.21 0.46
C PRO A 98 5.53 27.37 -0.42
N THR A 99 5.43 28.17 -1.48
CA THR A 99 6.61 28.59 -2.27
C THR A 99 6.91 30.07 -2.07
N THR A 100 8.18 30.35 -1.82
CA THR A 100 8.84 31.66 -1.86
C THR A 100 9.07 32.15 -3.30
N GLY A 101 8.22 31.79 -4.27
CA GLY A 101 8.49 31.98 -5.69
C GLY A 101 7.27 32.39 -6.52
N THR A 102 7.44 33.46 -7.29
CA THR A 102 6.45 34.17 -8.09
C THR A 102 6.00 33.38 -9.33
N SER A 103 4.83 32.74 -9.30
CA SER A 103 4.05 32.47 -10.52
C SER A 103 2.60 32.09 -10.19
N GLY A 104 1.65 32.80 -10.79
CA GLY A 104 0.22 32.84 -10.43
C GLY A 104 -0.65 31.70 -10.96
N ALA A 105 -0.17 30.45 -10.93
CA ALA A 105 -1.03 29.27 -11.07
C ALA A 105 -1.50 28.80 -9.69
N GLY A 106 -2.73 28.32 -9.58
CA GLY A 106 -3.37 27.95 -8.31
C GLY A 106 -2.51 27.07 -7.40
N LYS A 107 -2.57 27.36 -6.10
CA LYS A 107 -1.82 26.74 -5.00
C LYS A 107 -2.18 25.25 -4.88
N THR A 108 -1.40 24.32 -5.43
CA THR A 108 -1.67 22.87 -5.36
C THR A 108 -0.39 22.06 -5.44
N GLY A 109 -0.29 20.92 -4.74
CA GLY A 109 0.74 19.90 -5.05
C GLY A 109 1.57 19.36 -3.89
N GLY A 110 1.21 19.58 -2.62
CA GLY A 110 1.93 18.93 -1.52
C GLY A 110 1.54 17.45 -1.38
N THR A 111 2.44 16.60 -0.89
CA THR A 111 2.06 15.22 -0.54
C THR A 111 1.16 15.21 0.70
N GLN A 112 0.30 14.20 0.77
CA GLN A 112 -0.61 13.89 1.87
C GLN A 112 -0.24 12.50 2.38
N THR A 113 0.26 12.42 3.61
CA THR A 113 0.64 11.13 4.21
C THR A 113 -0.31 10.80 5.35
N GLU A 114 -1.00 9.66 5.22
CA GLU A 114 -1.86 9.10 6.27
C GLU A 114 -1.19 7.87 6.87
N VAL A 115 -1.15 7.81 8.19
CA VAL A 115 -0.62 6.67 8.94
C VAL A 115 -1.73 6.08 9.79
N PHE A 116 -1.92 4.76 9.65
CA PHE A 116 -2.91 3.98 10.36
C PHE A 116 -2.18 3.02 11.28
N ASP A 117 -2.26 3.26 12.59
CA ASP A 117 -1.88 2.25 13.58
C ASP A 117 -3.04 1.25 13.75
N ILE A 118 -2.72 -0.03 13.62
CA ILE A 118 -3.68 -1.13 13.55
C ILE A 118 -3.31 -2.14 14.65
N ASP A 119 -4.32 -2.65 15.36
CA ASP A 119 -4.11 -3.74 16.31
C ASP A 119 -3.71 -5.03 15.56
N PRO A 120 -2.46 -5.52 15.70
CA PRO A 120 -1.97 -6.67 14.93
C PRO A 120 -2.63 -8.00 15.32
N ASP A 121 -3.22 -8.10 16.51
CA ASP A 121 -3.93 -9.31 16.96
C ASP A 121 -5.44 -9.25 16.66
N GLY A 122 -5.95 -8.06 16.32
CA GLY A 122 -7.32 -7.81 15.88
C GLY A 122 -7.40 -7.53 14.37
N ALA A 123 -7.64 -6.27 14.01
CA ALA A 123 -7.86 -5.86 12.62
C ALA A 123 -6.67 -6.14 11.69
N GLY A 124 -5.45 -6.12 12.23
CA GLY A 124 -4.20 -6.34 11.51
C GLY A 124 -3.83 -7.80 11.27
N ARG A 125 -4.60 -8.73 11.82
CA ARG A 125 -4.29 -10.16 11.80
C ARG A 125 -4.55 -10.78 10.42
N ASP A 126 -3.66 -11.68 10.00
CA ASP A 126 -3.81 -12.57 8.84
C ASP A 126 -4.14 -11.83 7.52
N ILE A 127 -3.63 -10.60 7.37
CA ILE A 127 -3.84 -9.81 6.14
C ILE A 127 -3.00 -10.39 5.02
N ARG A 128 -3.63 -10.56 3.84
CA ARG A 128 -2.98 -11.05 2.63
C ARG A 128 -2.98 -10.02 1.51
N PHE A 129 -4.05 -9.22 1.44
CA PHE A 129 -4.16 -8.12 0.49
C PHE A 129 -4.61 -6.85 1.20
N LEU A 130 -4.11 -5.72 0.73
CA LEU A 130 -4.64 -4.39 1.02
C LEU A 130 -5.18 -3.78 -0.27
N ARG A 131 -6.32 -3.10 -0.19
CA ARG A 131 -6.88 -2.34 -1.31
C ARG A 131 -6.97 -0.88 -0.91
N LEU A 132 -6.35 -0.04 -1.73
CA LEU A 132 -6.58 1.40 -1.74
C LEU A 132 -7.57 1.70 -2.86
N THR A 133 -8.74 2.24 -2.52
CA THR A 133 -9.71 2.75 -3.49
C THR A 133 -9.82 4.26 -3.36
N ILE A 134 -9.35 4.97 -4.38
CA ILE A 134 -9.43 6.42 -4.48
C ILE A 134 -10.81 6.75 -5.06
N LEU A 135 -11.67 7.33 -4.23
CA LEU A 135 -13.05 7.66 -4.58
C LEU A 135 -13.16 9.02 -5.27
N SER A 136 -12.30 9.96 -4.91
CA SER A 136 -12.26 11.29 -5.54
C SER A 136 -10.91 11.99 -5.35
N GLY A 137 -10.56 12.85 -6.30
CA GLY A 137 -9.45 13.81 -6.21
C GLY A 137 -9.95 15.25 -6.16
N TYR A 138 -9.08 16.17 -5.75
CA TYR A 138 -9.33 17.62 -5.90
C TYR A 138 -9.13 18.11 -7.34
N SER A 139 -8.42 17.33 -8.15
CA SER A 139 -8.32 17.48 -9.61
C SER A 139 -8.69 16.17 -10.28
N ASP A 140 -8.60 16.15 -11.62
CA ASP A 140 -8.91 14.97 -12.43
C ASP A 140 -7.97 13.80 -12.14
N PHE A 141 -6.76 14.07 -11.63
CA PHE A 141 -5.73 13.05 -11.37
C PHE A 141 -5.24 13.11 -9.93
N VAL A 142 -4.95 11.93 -9.37
CA VAL A 142 -4.31 11.73 -8.07
C VAL A 142 -2.99 11.02 -8.30
N ALA A 143 -1.93 11.46 -7.61
CA ALA A 143 -0.68 10.73 -7.59
C ALA A 143 -0.62 9.80 -6.36
N VAL A 144 -0.19 8.56 -6.57
CA VAL A 144 0.10 7.61 -5.50
C VAL A 144 1.62 7.45 -5.42
N HIS A 145 2.20 7.88 -4.30
CA HIS A 145 3.64 7.81 -4.06
C HIS A 145 4.02 6.50 -3.38
N SER A 146 3.31 6.12 -2.31
CA SER A 146 3.63 4.88 -1.60
C SER A 146 2.45 4.24 -0.89
N ILE A 147 2.48 2.91 -0.83
CA ILE A 147 1.67 2.07 0.06
C ILE A 147 2.64 1.20 0.86
N ASP A 148 2.78 1.54 2.13
CA ASP A 148 3.76 0.92 3.01
C ASP A 148 3.08 0.25 4.20
N ALA A 149 3.61 -0.90 4.63
CA ALA A 149 3.12 -1.61 5.81
C ALA A 149 4.25 -2.09 6.71
N TRP A 150 3.97 -2.16 8.01
CA TRP A 150 4.87 -2.69 9.02
C TRP A 150 4.16 -3.69 9.93
N GLY A 151 4.88 -4.71 10.37
CA GLY A 151 4.35 -5.80 11.17
C GLY A 151 5.22 -7.05 11.10
N GLU A 152 4.59 -8.20 11.36
CA GLU A 152 5.23 -9.51 11.30
C GLU A 152 4.67 -10.33 10.12
N GLU A 153 5.55 -10.77 9.23
CA GLU A 153 5.18 -11.69 8.16
C GLU A 153 5.06 -13.13 8.68
N SER A 154 4.10 -13.88 8.17
CA SER A 154 4.01 -15.32 8.44
C SER A 154 5.28 -16.01 7.92
N GLN A 155 5.96 -16.81 8.75
CA GLN A 155 7.09 -17.59 8.28
C GLN A 155 6.63 -18.60 7.22
N GLN A 156 7.13 -18.49 5.99
CA GLN A 156 7.14 -19.62 5.09
C GLN A 156 8.11 -20.65 5.68
N ARG A 157 7.62 -21.70 6.34
CA ARG A 157 8.46 -22.88 6.59
C ARG A 157 8.78 -23.47 5.22
N ILE A 158 9.97 -23.17 4.72
CA ILE A 158 10.62 -23.93 3.66
C ILE A 158 10.78 -25.35 4.20
N ALA A 159 9.77 -26.20 3.95
CA ALA A 159 9.90 -27.63 4.10
C ALA A 159 10.65 -28.18 2.88
N VAL A 160 11.93 -27.83 2.74
CA VAL A 160 12.82 -28.61 1.87
C VAL A 160 13.24 -29.80 2.70
N LEU A 161 12.62 -30.94 2.38
CA LEU A 161 12.99 -32.27 2.84
C LEU A 161 14.53 -32.42 2.86
N GLN A 162 15.12 -32.45 4.05
CA GLN A 162 16.36 -33.22 4.23
C GLN A 162 15.96 -34.70 4.17
N SER A 163 15.80 -35.24 2.97
CA SER A 163 15.86 -36.68 2.77
C SER A 163 17.30 -37.10 3.07
N LYS A 164 17.52 -37.67 4.26
CA LYS A 164 18.71 -38.50 4.52
C LYS A 164 18.73 -39.64 3.50
N PRO A 165 19.82 -39.86 2.74
CA PRO A 165 20.10 -41.19 2.25
C PRO A 165 20.81 -41.93 3.38
N GLU A 166 20.05 -42.67 4.18
CA GLU A 166 20.58 -43.82 4.89
C GLU A 166 20.56 -44.98 3.90
N ILE A 167 21.72 -45.29 3.31
CA ILE A 167 21.97 -46.61 2.72
C ILE A 167 23.33 -47.06 3.24
N VAL A 168 23.24 -47.91 4.27
CA VAL A 168 24.30 -48.85 4.62
C VAL A 168 24.17 -50.04 3.67
N MET A 169 25.19 -50.26 2.84
CA MET A 169 25.75 -51.58 2.53
C MET A 169 27.02 -51.42 1.69
#